data_AF-A0A6V7HMP5-F1
#
_entry.id   AF-A0A6V7HMP5-F1
#
_cell.length_a   1.000
_cell.length_b   1.000
_cell.length_c   1.000
_cell.angle_alpha   90.00
_cell.angle_beta   90.00
_cell.angle_gamma   90.00
#
_symmetry.space_group_name_H-M   'P 1'
#
loop_
_entity.id
_entity.type
_entity.pdbx_description
1 polymer ?
#
loop_
_entity_poly.entity_id
_entity_poly.type
_entity_poly.pdbx_seq_one_letter_code
_entity_poly.pdbx_strand_id
1 'polypeptide(L)' 'IGMTESNGYKTEAHNVTTPDGYILTIFRVSSNSIYTNVSDEKPVIFMQHGLGGSSDLFVALGRERSI' A
#
# COMPACT_ATOMS: atom_id res chain seq x y z
N ILE A 1 -2.70 4.26 6.90
CA ILE A 1 -1.83 3.55 7.88
C ILE A 1 -2.58 2.51 8.70
N GLY A 2 -3.74 2.85 9.30
CA GLY A 2 -4.42 1.94 10.25
C GLY A 2 -4.80 0.54 9.73
N MET A 3 -5.39 0.40 8.53
CA MET A 3 -5.92 -0.90 8.07
C MET A 3 -4.83 -1.93 7.74
N THR A 4 -3.73 -1.52 7.12
CA THR A 4 -2.66 -2.44 6.73
C THR A 4 -1.79 -2.84 7.92
N GLU A 5 -1.52 -1.90 8.84
CA GLU A 5 -0.81 -2.17 10.09
C GLU A 5 -1.61 -3.08 11.01
N SER A 6 -2.93 -2.90 11.13
CA SER A 6 -3.79 -3.79 11.92
C SER A 6 -3.81 -5.22 11.38
N ASN A 7 -3.51 -5.40 10.10
CA ASN A 7 -3.38 -6.70 9.44
C ASN A 7 -1.93 -7.26 9.46
N GLY A 8 -1.04 -6.63 10.20
CA GLY A 8 0.34 -7.11 10.42
C GLY A 8 1.31 -6.80 9.27
N TYR A 9 1.02 -5.81 8.43
CA TYR A 9 1.94 -5.35 7.38
C TYR A 9 2.68 -4.07 7.77
N LYS A 10 3.94 -3.96 7.34
CA LYS A 10 4.70 -2.70 7.44
C LYS A 10 4.19 -1.72 6.37
N THR A 11 3.81 -0.52 6.80
CA THR A 11 3.20 0.50 5.92
C THR A 11 3.97 1.80 5.99
N GLU A 12 4.10 2.46 4.85
CA GLU A 12 4.69 3.80 4.71
C GLU A 12 3.67 4.71 4.02
N ALA A 13 3.69 6.00 4.36
CA ALA A 13 2.92 7.03 3.68
C ALA A 13 3.87 8.09 3.11
N HIS A 14 3.68 8.43 1.85
CA HIS A 14 4.52 9.35 1.10
C HIS A 14 3.66 10.48 0.55
N ASN A 15 4.07 11.73 0.75
CA ASN A 15 3.42 12.88 0.13
C ASN A 15 4.16 13.25 -1.16
N VAL A 16 3.45 13.27 -2.28
CA VAL A 16 3.97 13.62 -3.60
C VAL A 16 3.23 14.85 -4.12
N THR A 17 3.98 15.90 -4.42
CA THR A 17 3.42 17.13 -4.99
C THR A 17 3.44 17.04 -6.51
N THR A 18 2.29 17.20 -7.16
CA THR A 18 2.18 17.26 -8.61
C THR A 18 2.70 18.60 -9.15
N PRO A 19 3.03 18.71 -10.45
CA PRO A 19 3.50 19.97 -11.04
C PRO A 19 2.52 21.14 -10.89
N ASP A 20 1.22 20.85 -10.83
CA ASP A 20 0.13 21.82 -10.64
C ASP A 20 -0.25 22.03 -9.15
N GLY A 21 0.51 21.45 -8.20
CA GLY A 21 0.47 21.80 -6.79
C GLY A 21 -0.45 20.94 -5.91
N TYR A 22 -1.03 19.86 -6.43
CA TYR A 22 -1.79 18.92 -5.60
C TYR A 22 -0.83 18.05 -4.77
N ILE A 23 -1.16 17.83 -3.50
CA ILE A 23 -0.41 16.95 -2.61
C ILE A 23 -1.15 15.61 -2.54
N LEU A 24 -0.56 14.58 -3.15
CA LEU A 24 -1.08 13.21 -3.15
C LEU A 24 -0.43 12.43 -2.02
N THR A 25 -1.24 11.77 -1.19
CA THR A 25 -0.73 10.78 -0.23
C THR A 25 -0.75 9.39 -0.87
N ILE A 26 0.42 8.78 -1.01
CA ILE A 26 0.61 7.43 -1.56
C ILE A 26 0.99 6.50 -0.40
N PHE A 27 0.31 5.36 -0.32
CA PHE A 27 0.60 4.33 0.68
C PHE A 27 1.41 3.20 0.05
N ARG A 28 2.48 2.78 0.73
CA ARG A 28 3.29 1.62 0.35
C ARG A 28 3.21 0.57 1.43
N VAL A 29 2.85 -0.65 1.04
CA VAL A 29 2.90 -1.82 1.90
C VAL A 29 4.16 -2.59 1.58
N SER A 30 5.04 -2.78 2.57
CA SER A 30 6.24 -3.59 2.43
C SER A 30 6.08 -4.94 3.10
N SER A 31 6.82 -5.92 2.59
CA SER A 31 6.83 -7.28 3.13
C SER A 31 7.40 -7.27 4.54
N ASN A 32 6.63 -7.77 5.53
CA ASN A 32 7.22 -8.16 6.81
C ASN A 32 8.05 -9.43 6.58
N SER A 33 9.30 -9.38 7.01
CA SER A 33 10.38 -10.36 6.81
C SER A 33 10.17 -11.70 7.54
N ILE A 34 8.96 -12.28 7.52
CA ILE A 34 8.70 -13.58 8.16
C ILE A 34 8.92 -14.72 7.15
N TYR A 35 8.77 -14.43 5.85
CA TYR A 35 9.02 -15.39 4.79
C TYR A 35 9.93 -14.76 3.75
N THR A 36 11.08 -15.41 3.54
CA THR A 36 11.98 -15.37 2.36
C THR A 36 13.29 -14.58 2.45
N ASN A 37 14.36 -15.38 2.42
CA ASN A 37 15.71 -15.09 1.93
C ASN A 37 15.70 -14.63 0.45
N VAL A 38 15.20 -13.43 0.15
CA VAL A 38 15.20 -12.91 -1.22
C VAL A 38 15.72 -11.48 -1.19
N SER A 39 16.77 -11.27 -1.98
CA SER A 39 17.49 -10.04 -2.28
C SER A 39 16.64 -8.76 -2.21
N ASP A 40 17.28 -7.67 -1.80
CA ASP A 40 16.78 -6.33 -1.50
C ASP A 40 15.90 -5.62 -2.57
N GLU A 41 15.54 -6.26 -3.68
CA GLU A 41 14.75 -5.68 -4.77
C GLU A 41 13.54 -6.55 -5.14
N LYS A 42 12.46 -6.44 -4.36
CA LYS A 42 11.14 -6.93 -4.80
C LYS A 42 10.61 -6.01 -5.92
N PRO A 43 9.96 -6.56 -6.97
CA PRO A 43 9.36 -5.73 -8.00
C PRO A 43 8.29 -4.81 -7.39
N VAL A 44 8.30 -3.55 -7.82
CA VAL A 44 7.32 -2.56 -7.36
C VAL A 44 6.04 -2.71 -8.19
N ILE A 45 4.91 -2.88 -7.51
CA ILE A 45 3.58 -2.89 -8.13
C ILE A 45 2.84 -1.62 -7.71
N PHE A 46 2.37 -0.86 -8.69
CA PHE A 46 1.51 0.31 -8.45
C PHE A 46 0.05 -0.08 -8.69
N MET A 47 -0.81 0.26 -7.74
CA MET A 47 -2.25 -0.03 -7.79
C MET A 47 -3.02 1.28 -7.71
N GLN A 48 -3.80 1.57 -8.74
CA GLN A 48 -4.62 2.78 -8.85
C GLN A 48 -6.09 2.43 -8.74
N HIS A 49 -6.80 3.09 -7.84
CA HIS A 49 -8.25 2.91 -7.71
C HIS A 49 -8.99 3.54 -8.90
N GLY A 50 -10.22 3.08 -9.12
CA GLY A 50 -11.14 3.67 -10.10
C GLY A 50 -11.82 4.95 -9.63
N LEU A 51 -12.77 5.44 -10.43
CA LEU A 51 -13.57 6.63 -10.12
C LEU A 51 -14.38 6.44 -8.83
N GLY A 52 -14.34 7.44 -7.94
CA GLY A 52 -15.04 7.40 -6.65
C GLY A 52 -14.40 6.51 -5.59
N GLY A 53 -13.23 5.92 -5.87
CA GLY A 53 -12.48 5.08 -4.93
C GLY A 53 -11.36 5.81 -4.19
N SER A 54 -10.75 5.09 -3.26
CA SER A 54 -9.48 5.43 -2.61
C SER A 54 -8.55 4.21 -2.63
N SER A 55 -7.31 4.38 -2.15
CA SER A 55 -6.36 3.27 -1.96
C SER A 55 -6.90 2.15 -1.04
N ASP A 56 -7.88 2.45 -0.20
CA ASP A 56 -8.41 1.50 0.79
C ASP A 56 -9.10 0.31 0.10
N LEU A 57 -9.58 0.47 -1.14
CA LEU A 57 -10.22 -0.61 -1.90
C LEU A 57 -9.35 -1.86 -2.03
N PHE A 58 -8.02 -1.71 -2.08
CA PHE A 58 -7.10 -2.84 -2.23
C PHE A 58 -6.84 -3.59 -0.92
N VAL A 59 -7.24 -3.03 0.22
CA VAL A 59 -6.93 -3.56 1.56
C VAL A 59 -8.15 -3.70 2.46
N ALA A 60 -9.33 -3.25 2.00
CA ALA A 60 -10.56 -3.15 2.79
C ALA A 60 -11.05 -4.49 3.39
N LEU A 61 -10.83 -5.61 2.70
CA LEU A 61 -11.28 -6.93 3.16
C LEU A 61 -10.46 -7.46 4.33
N GLY A 62 -9.21 -7.02 4.47
CA GLY A 62 -8.27 -7.54 5.46
C GLY A 62 -7.59 -8.85 5.04
N ARG A 63 -6.59 -9.25 5.83
CA ARG A 63 -5.77 -10.45 5.59
C ARG A 63 -6.64 -11.71 5.66
N GLU A 64 -6.39 -12.65 4.75
CA GLU A 64 -7.07 -13.97 4.70
C GLU A 64 -8.59 -13.90 4.54
N ARG A 65 -9.09 -12.80 3.96
CA ARG A 65 -10.51 -12.56 3.69
C ARG A 65 -10.78 -12.27 2.21
N SER A 66 -10.01 -12.91 1.32
CA SER A 66 -10.30 -12.86 -0.13
C SER A 66 -11.65 -13.50 -0.40
N ILE A 67 -12.44 -12.86 -1.26
CA ILE A 67 -13.58 -13.51 -1.93
C ILE A 67 -13.09 -14.45 -3.02
#